data_AF-A0A534HW27-F1
#
_entry.id   AF-A0A534HW27-F1
#
_cell.length_a   1.000
_cell.length_b   1.000
_cell.length_c   1.000
_cell.angle_alpha   90.00
_cell.angle_beta   90.00
_cell.angle_gamma   90.00
#
_symmetry.space_group_name_H-M   'P 1'
#
loop_
_entity.id
_entity.type
_entity.pdbx_description
1 polymer ?
#
loop_
_entity_poly.entity_id
_entity_poly.type
_entity_poly.pdbx_seq_one_letter_code
_entity_poly.pdbx_strand_id
1 'polypeptide(L)'
;MTAGAHMVGVTFLATQYAPLLDLDRHFKRSTIQTGPTPGYTFFPHVGTMRIEGPFSATHATSSPSRKKLFICNPAEVRPKADATGRAVAEDACPRRIVQNLATHAYRRPVAAPDVDALMEFYRLGRKEKDFELGIETALARVLTSPQFIYRIEEPPASAKATAGQTYRISDIDLASRLSFFLWSSPPDDALLKIAAEGRLKDQAVLEQQVKRMLAHPKAKALSVNFAGQWLNLRGLDSVAPVSALYPDFDDPLRQAMRTEVEMLFDTVVREDRPVTELLTADYTFVNERLAAHYGMPNIYGSQFRRITLGPDMDIRRGLLGKGAFLTTTSKPDRTSPVTRGKWIMTNIFGMSPPDPPPDVPPLPARATDARGSVHEPTMREKMLEHRVRADCIQCHRMMDPIGFALENFDAIGLWRTRDEGTPIDPAAQLFDNTMVSGPVELRQWIATHYTGQFARVSIEKLMTYALGRGLEYQDMPLVRGIARDAAQQDNRFSAIVLAIVRSAPFQTNTKGS
;
A
#
# COMPACT_ATOMS: atom_id res chain seq x y z
N MET A 1 26.53 22.92 -5.60
CA MET A 1 26.09 22.24 -4.36
C MET A 1 27.16 21.25 -3.96
N THR A 2 27.49 21.12 -2.68
CA THR A 2 28.39 20.05 -2.22
C THR A 2 27.72 18.68 -2.40
N ALA A 3 28.50 17.60 -2.51
CA ALA A 3 27.93 16.26 -2.51
C ALA A 3 27.23 15.97 -1.16
N GLY A 4 26.04 15.35 -1.18
CA GLY A 4 25.30 15.02 0.04
C GLY A 4 23.79 15.08 -0.10
N ALA A 5 23.08 14.80 1.00
CA ALA A 5 21.63 14.97 1.07
C ALA A 5 21.31 16.45 1.25
N HIS A 6 20.55 17.00 0.30
CA HIS A 6 20.09 18.39 0.33
C HIS A 6 18.58 18.44 0.17
N MET A 7 17.95 19.38 0.87
CA MET A 7 16.59 19.77 0.54
C MET A 7 16.68 20.83 -0.55
N VAL A 8 16.05 20.59 -1.69
CA VAL A 8 16.02 21.54 -2.81
C VAL A 8 14.60 22.05 -2.96
N GLY A 9 14.44 23.37 -2.89
CA GLY A 9 13.20 24.06 -3.21
C GLY A 9 13.40 24.88 -4.47
N VAL A 10 12.46 24.79 -5.40
CA VAL A 10 12.39 25.69 -6.56
C VAL A 10 11.11 26.50 -6.43
N THR A 11 11.24 27.81 -6.54
CA THR A 11 10.13 28.75 -6.43
C THR A 11 10.26 29.82 -7.52
N PHE A 12 9.13 30.39 -7.92
CA PHE A 12 9.12 31.61 -8.73
C PHE A 12 8.98 32.80 -7.80
N LEU A 13 9.88 33.76 -7.94
CA LEU A 13 9.73 35.04 -7.26
C LEU A 13 8.56 35.77 -7.91
N ALA A 14 7.54 36.11 -7.12
CA ALA A 14 6.47 36.98 -7.58
C ALA A 14 7.05 38.36 -7.86
N THR A 15 7.22 38.73 -9.14
CA THR A 15 7.74 40.03 -9.57
C THR A 15 6.65 41.06 -9.80
N GLN A 16 5.38 40.64 -9.77
CA GLN A 16 4.22 41.51 -9.93
C GLN A 16 3.06 41.02 -9.05
N TYR A 17 2.36 41.97 -8.42
CA TYR A 17 1.12 41.73 -7.66
C TYR A 17 -0.11 42.22 -8.45
N ALA A 18 0.03 42.45 -9.76
CA ALA A 18 -1.09 42.84 -10.58
C ALA A 18 -2.18 41.76 -10.46
N PRO A 19 -3.43 42.13 -10.12
CA PRO A 19 -4.52 41.18 -10.08
C PRO A 19 -4.71 40.58 -11.47
N LEU A 20 -4.91 39.27 -11.54
CA LEU A 20 -5.30 38.62 -12.78
C LEU A 20 -6.62 39.19 -13.27
N LEU A 21 -6.65 39.60 -14.54
CA LEU A 21 -7.85 39.98 -15.26
C LEU A 21 -8.35 38.79 -16.10
N ASP A 22 -8.27 37.58 -15.54
CA ASP A 22 -8.88 36.40 -16.14
C ASP A 22 -10.40 36.47 -15.89
N LEU A 23 -11.19 36.18 -16.93
CA LEU A 23 -12.66 36.18 -16.85
C LEU A 23 -13.19 35.07 -15.92
N ASP A 24 -12.38 34.04 -15.66
CA ASP A 24 -12.74 32.83 -14.93
C ASP A 24 -11.83 32.58 -13.72
N ARG A 25 -12.38 31.93 -12.68
CA ARG A 25 -11.62 31.50 -11.50
C ARG A 25 -10.60 30.43 -11.89
N HIS A 26 -9.34 30.63 -11.55
CA HIS A 26 -8.30 29.63 -11.74
C HIS A 26 -8.57 28.28 -11.05
N PHE A 27 -8.16 27.21 -11.73
CA PHE A 27 -8.14 25.84 -11.20
C PHE A 27 -7.17 25.70 -10.02
N LYS A 28 -7.48 24.79 -9.10
CA LYS A 28 -6.68 24.42 -7.92
C LYS A 28 -5.50 23.52 -8.24
N ARG A 29 -5.34 23.08 -9.49
CA ARG A 29 -4.21 22.24 -9.91
C ARG A 29 -2.88 22.96 -9.75
N SER A 30 -1.87 22.23 -9.28
CA SER A 30 -0.49 22.63 -9.45
C SER A 30 -0.17 22.66 -10.95
N THR A 31 0.44 23.77 -11.37
CA THR A 31 0.72 24.05 -12.78
C THR A 31 1.80 23.15 -13.37
N ILE A 32 2.43 22.26 -12.59
CA ILE A 32 3.54 21.37 -12.97
C ILE A 32 3.16 20.37 -14.09
N GLN A 33 1.87 20.07 -14.30
CA GLN A 33 1.42 19.23 -15.41
C GLN A 33 1.17 20.04 -16.68
N THR A 34 1.94 19.71 -17.72
CA THR A 34 1.93 20.35 -19.04
C THR A 34 0.61 20.08 -19.77
N GLY A 35 -0.11 21.15 -20.10
CA GLY A 35 -1.27 21.11 -20.97
C GLY A 35 -2.01 22.46 -20.94
N PRO A 36 -2.02 23.22 -22.04
CA PRO A 36 -2.78 24.47 -22.09
C PRO A 36 -4.27 24.16 -22.02
N THR A 37 -4.97 24.81 -21.09
CA THR A 37 -6.44 24.85 -21.08
C THR A 37 -6.89 26.14 -21.77
N PRO A 38 -7.71 26.08 -22.84
CA PRO A 38 -8.22 27.29 -23.50
C PRO A 38 -8.90 28.22 -22.49
N GLY A 39 -8.61 29.53 -22.56
CA GLY A 39 -9.23 30.55 -21.70
C GLY A 39 -8.50 30.85 -20.37
N TYR A 40 -7.43 30.13 -20.03
CA TYR A 40 -6.69 30.35 -18.78
C TYR A 40 -5.28 30.90 -19.02
N THR A 41 -4.90 31.94 -18.27
CA THR A 41 -3.52 32.42 -18.22
C THR A 41 -2.70 31.53 -17.28
N PHE A 42 -1.72 30.80 -17.82
CA PHE A 42 -0.82 29.98 -17.00
C PHE A 42 0.41 30.78 -16.60
N PHE A 43 0.71 30.84 -15.30
CA PHE A 43 1.98 31.38 -14.83
C PHE A 43 3.16 30.46 -15.19
N PRO A 44 4.36 31.03 -15.36
CA PRO A 44 5.59 30.25 -15.36
C PRO A 44 5.63 29.32 -14.14
N HIS A 45 5.88 28.04 -14.39
CA HIS A 45 5.93 27.00 -13.38
C HIS A 45 7.10 26.07 -13.64
N VAL A 46 7.48 25.29 -12.63
CA VAL A 46 8.59 24.34 -12.77
C VAL A 46 8.05 23.16 -13.56
N GLY A 47 8.28 23.15 -14.88
CA GLY A 47 7.88 22.02 -15.73
C GLY A 47 8.72 20.78 -15.45
N THR A 48 10.04 20.94 -15.40
CA THR A 48 10.98 19.88 -14.99
C THR A 48 12.11 20.48 -14.17
N MET A 49 12.62 19.70 -13.23
CA MET A 49 13.83 20.02 -12.48
C MET A 49 14.80 18.85 -12.61
N ARG A 50 15.94 19.08 -13.25
CA ARG A 50 17.02 18.11 -13.36
C ARG A 50 18.19 18.60 -12.51
N ILE A 51 18.55 17.84 -11.48
CA ILE A 51 19.80 18.06 -10.75
C ILE A 51 20.88 17.29 -11.50
N GLU A 52 21.83 17.99 -12.10
CA GLU A 52 22.99 17.39 -12.73
C GLU A 52 24.21 17.51 -11.82
N GLY A 53 25.00 16.43 -11.76
CA GLY A 53 26.18 16.34 -10.93
C GLY A 53 25.94 15.66 -9.57
N PRO A 54 26.88 15.81 -8.60
CA PRO A 54 28.11 16.58 -8.73
C PRO A 54 29.03 16.04 -9.84
N PHE A 55 29.48 16.92 -10.72
CA PHE A 55 30.50 16.59 -11.72
C PHE A 55 31.85 16.47 -11.00
N SER A 56 32.66 15.46 -11.36
CA SER A 56 33.94 15.16 -10.69
C SER A 56 33.82 14.94 -9.18
N ALA A 57 32.70 14.35 -8.73
CA ALA A 57 32.47 14.06 -7.32
C ALA A 57 33.53 13.11 -6.77
N THR A 58 34.04 13.41 -5.58
CA THR A 58 34.80 12.45 -4.78
C THR A 58 33.84 11.57 -3.97
N HIS A 59 34.29 10.38 -3.59
CA HIS A 59 33.50 9.48 -2.76
C HIS A 59 33.12 10.17 -1.43
N ALA A 60 31.84 10.08 -1.05
CA ALA A 60 31.38 10.61 0.22
C ALA A 60 32.10 9.92 1.37
N THR A 61 32.87 10.66 2.17
CA THR A 61 33.61 10.09 3.31
C THR A 61 32.68 9.70 4.46
N SER A 62 31.53 10.37 4.59
CA SER A 62 30.50 10.08 5.59
C SER A 62 29.10 10.18 4.99
N SER A 63 28.31 9.11 5.11
CA SER A 63 26.89 9.10 4.74
C SER A 63 26.11 8.18 5.70
N PRO A 64 24.78 8.33 5.84
CA PRO A 64 23.98 7.41 6.64
C PRO A 64 24.15 5.94 6.25
N SER A 65 24.27 5.65 4.96
CA SER A 65 24.53 4.29 4.45
C SER A 65 25.92 3.80 4.86
N ARG A 66 26.96 4.64 4.73
CA ARG A 66 28.32 4.27 5.14
C ARG A 66 28.40 3.99 6.64
N LYS A 67 27.76 4.79 7.47
CA LYS A 67 27.69 4.56 8.92
C LYS A 67 27.00 3.24 9.29
N LYS A 68 26.06 2.77 8.46
CA LYS A 68 25.42 1.45 8.63
C LYS A 68 26.29 0.29 8.14
N LEU A 69 27.05 0.48 7.05
CA LEU A 69 27.91 -0.55 6.47
C LEU A 69 29.21 -0.72 7.28
N PHE A 70 29.94 0.37 7.50
CA PHE A 70 31.25 0.38 8.15
C PHE A 70 31.12 0.47 9.68
N ILE A 71 30.65 -0.61 10.29
CA ILE A 71 30.49 -0.75 11.75
C ILE A 71 31.82 -0.94 12.51
N CYS A 72 32.93 -0.89 11.78
CA CYS A 72 34.29 -1.05 12.28
C CYS A 72 35.23 -0.25 11.38
N ASN A 73 36.27 0.33 11.96
CA ASN A 73 37.36 0.99 11.23
C ASN A 73 38.68 0.23 11.46
N PRO A 74 39.43 -0.15 10.40
CA PRO A 74 40.73 -0.80 10.55
C PRO A 74 41.72 -0.02 11.42
N ALA A 75 41.64 1.32 11.43
CA ALA A 75 42.48 2.17 12.28
C ALA A 75 42.19 2.03 13.79
N GLU A 76 41.00 1.53 14.16
CA GLU A 76 40.59 1.29 15.55
C GLU A 76 40.96 -0.11 16.05
N VAL A 77 41.22 -1.05 15.13
CA VAL A 77 41.61 -2.43 15.46
C VAL A 77 43.14 -2.49 15.58
N ARG A 78 43.66 -2.37 16.82
CA ARG A 78 45.11 -2.52 17.07
C ARG A 78 45.57 -3.91 16.61
N PRO A 79 46.63 -4.01 15.79
CA PRO A 79 47.19 -5.30 15.44
C PRO A 79 47.81 -5.96 16.67
N LYS A 80 47.21 -7.04 17.17
CA LYS A 80 47.92 -7.99 18.03
C LYS A 80 48.73 -8.90 17.12
N ALA A 81 50.05 -8.73 17.13
CA ALA A 81 50.97 -9.68 16.51
C ALA A 81 50.88 -11.02 17.25
N ASP A 82 50.78 -12.12 16.51
CA ASP A 82 51.07 -13.43 17.08
C ASP A 82 52.60 -13.61 17.23
N ALA A 83 53.01 -14.69 17.91
CA ALA A 83 54.42 -15.01 18.16
C ALA A 83 55.26 -15.24 16.89
N THR A 84 54.67 -15.13 15.69
CA THR A 84 55.33 -15.30 14.39
C THR A 84 55.41 -14.02 13.56
N GLY A 85 54.93 -12.88 14.09
CA GLY A 85 54.98 -11.59 13.40
C GLY A 85 54.07 -11.49 12.18
N ARG A 86 53.09 -12.40 12.01
CA ARG A 86 52.06 -12.29 10.97
C ARG A 86 50.92 -11.40 11.44
N ALA A 87 50.45 -10.52 10.56
CA ALA A 87 49.30 -9.65 10.81
C ALA A 87 47.99 -10.46 10.79
N VAL A 88 47.67 -11.12 11.91
CA VAL A 88 46.39 -11.84 12.10
C VAL A 88 45.21 -10.87 12.31
N ALA A 89 45.48 -9.56 12.40
CA ALA A 89 44.50 -8.54 12.73
C ALA A 89 43.90 -7.76 11.53
N GLU A 90 44.49 -7.82 10.33
CA GLU A 90 44.05 -6.99 9.18
C GLU A 90 42.65 -7.40 8.66
N ASP A 91 42.33 -8.70 8.72
CA ASP A 91 41.03 -9.23 8.28
C ASP A 91 39.93 -9.19 9.36
N ALA A 92 40.23 -8.84 10.63
CA ALA A 92 39.24 -8.87 11.71
C ALA A 92 38.11 -7.84 11.52
N CYS A 93 38.47 -6.63 11.13
CA CYS A 93 37.51 -5.56 10.84
C CYS A 93 36.60 -5.85 9.62
N PRO A 94 37.15 -6.19 8.43
CA PRO A 94 36.32 -6.53 7.29
C PRO A 94 35.46 -7.77 7.55
N ARG A 95 35.98 -8.78 8.27
CA ARG A 95 35.20 -9.96 8.64
C ARG A 95 33.99 -9.62 9.49
N ARG A 96 34.13 -8.71 10.47
CA ARG A 96 33.02 -8.21 11.28
C ARG A 96 31.98 -7.46 10.44
N ILE A 97 32.41 -6.64 9.48
CA ILE A 97 31.50 -5.95 8.56
C ILE A 97 30.75 -6.95 7.69
N VAL A 98 31.46 -7.84 7.01
CA VAL A 98 30.89 -8.88 6.14
C VAL A 98 29.92 -9.77 6.91
N GLN A 99 30.28 -10.19 8.13
CA GLN A 99 29.41 -10.97 9.00
C GLN A 99 28.12 -10.21 9.34
N ASN A 100 28.21 -8.93 9.69
CA ASN A 100 27.03 -8.11 9.98
C ASN A 100 26.12 -7.96 8.75
N LEU A 101 26.71 -7.68 7.58
CA LEU A 101 25.97 -7.56 6.31
C LEU A 101 25.26 -8.87 5.97
N ALA A 102 25.98 -9.98 6.00
CA ALA A 102 25.44 -11.29 5.66
C ALA A 102 24.37 -11.75 6.65
N THR A 103 24.55 -11.46 7.95
CA THR A 103 23.54 -11.79 8.99
C THR A 103 22.19 -11.14 8.69
N HIS A 104 22.19 -9.85 8.34
CA HIS A 104 20.97 -9.12 8.02
C HIS A 104 20.42 -9.46 6.64
N ALA A 105 21.29 -9.61 5.63
CA ALA A 105 20.90 -9.90 4.26
C ALA A 105 20.31 -11.30 4.12
N TYR A 106 20.93 -12.30 4.75
CA TYR A 106 20.47 -13.69 4.74
C TYR A 106 19.48 -13.99 5.86
N ARG A 107 19.21 -13.01 6.74
CA ARG A 107 18.16 -13.04 7.78
C ARG A 107 18.36 -14.16 8.79
N ARG A 108 19.61 -14.54 9.04
CA ARG A 108 20.01 -15.59 9.98
C ARG A 108 21.42 -15.34 10.50
N PRO A 109 21.79 -15.88 11.68
CA PRO A 109 23.18 -16.01 12.06
C PRO A 109 23.97 -16.73 10.96
N VAL A 110 25.05 -16.11 10.48
CA VAL A 110 25.91 -16.70 9.46
C VAL A 110 26.99 -17.57 10.09
N ALA A 111 27.27 -18.70 9.45
CA ALA A 111 28.32 -19.63 9.86
C ALA A 111 29.68 -19.19 9.30
N ALA A 112 30.78 -19.77 9.80
CA ALA A 112 32.11 -19.46 9.28
C ALA A 112 32.25 -19.63 7.76
N PRO A 113 31.74 -20.71 7.12
CA PRO A 113 31.82 -20.86 5.67
C PRO A 113 31.09 -19.77 4.87
N ASP A 114 29.96 -19.27 5.38
CA ASP A 114 29.23 -18.16 4.74
C ASP A 114 30.11 -16.91 4.68
N VAL A 115 30.81 -16.61 5.79
CA VAL A 115 31.67 -15.44 5.91
C VAL A 115 32.95 -15.62 5.11
N ASP A 116 33.57 -16.81 5.18
CA ASP A 116 34.84 -17.09 4.51
C ASP A 116 34.72 -16.99 2.99
N ALA A 117 33.62 -17.50 2.43
CA ALA A 117 33.31 -17.35 1.00
C ALA A 117 33.15 -15.87 0.59
N LEU A 118 32.50 -15.04 1.41
CA LEU A 118 32.37 -13.61 1.15
C LEU A 118 33.69 -12.85 1.33
N MET A 119 34.55 -13.31 2.24
CA MET A 119 35.88 -12.72 2.46
C MET A 119 36.82 -12.93 1.27
N GLU A 120 36.61 -13.97 0.44
CA GLU A 120 37.35 -14.11 -0.83
C GLU A 120 37.07 -12.93 -1.77
N PHE A 121 35.80 -12.54 -1.91
CA PHE A 121 35.41 -11.37 -2.71
C PHE A 121 35.96 -10.06 -2.13
N TYR A 122 35.99 -9.93 -0.79
CA TYR A 122 36.66 -8.81 -0.14
C TYR A 122 38.14 -8.74 -0.51
N ARG A 123 38.87 -9.87 -0.45
CA ARG A 123 40.30 -9.91 -0.79
C ARG A 123 40.57 -9.56 -2.25
N LEU A 124 39.68 -9.94 -3.17
CA LEU A 124 39.76 -9.55 -4.57
C LEU A 124 39.69 -8.03 -4.74
N GLY A 125 38.63 -7.38 -4.22
CA GLY A 125 38.50 -5.93 -4.29
C GLY A 125 39.60 -5.17 -3.53
N ARG A 126 40.03 -5.71 -2.39
CA ARG A 126 41.15 -5.15 -1.60
C ARG A 126 42.47 -5.18 -2.36
N LYS A 127 42.75 -6.27 -3.08
CA LYS A 127 43.96 -6.41 -3.92
C LYS A 127 43.90 -5.49 -5.15
N GLU A 128 42.71 -5.29 -5.70
CA GLU A 128 42.50 -4.40 -6.84
C GLU A 128 42.73 -2.93 -6.49
N LYS A 129 42.29 -2.49 -5.30
CA LYS A 129 42.43 -1.08 -4.90
C LYS A 129 42.62 -0.88 -3.41
N ASP A 130 41.56 -0.96 -2.62
CA ASP A 130 41.56 -0.54 -1.22
C ASP A 130 40.51 -1.29 -0.38
N PHE A 131 40.48 -0.99 0.92
CA PHE A 131 39.56 -1.59 1.89
C PHE A 131 38.10 -1.39 1.50
N GLU A 132 37.75 -0.22 0.98
CA GLU A 132 36.38 0.11 0.62
C GLU A 132 35.92 -0.68 -0.59
N LEU A 133 36.78 -0.78 -1.63
CA LEU A 133 36.49 -1.62 -2.79
C LEU A 133 36.32 -3.08 -2.37
N GLY A 134 37.14 -3.57 -1.44
CA GLY A 134 36.94 -4.91 -0.88
C GLY A 134 35.55 -5.10 -0.26
N ILE A 135 35.11 -4.17 0.60
CA ILE A 135 33.77 -4.25 1.22
C ILE A 135 32.67 -4.12 0.17
N GLU A 136 32.86 -3.27 -0.85
CA GLU A 136 31.93 -3.12 -1.98
C GLU A 136 31.78 -4.42 -2.77
N THR A 137 32.88 -5.08 -3.13
CA THR A 137 32.85 -6.37 -3.85
C THR A 137 32.16 -7.46 -3.03
N ALA A 138 32.43 -7.53 -1.72
CA ALA A 138 31.75 -8.47 -0.83
C ALA A 138 30.24 -8.16 -0.70
N LEU A 139 29.85 -6.88 -0.59
CA LEU A 139 28.45 -6.46 -0.58
C LEU A 139 27.74 -6.82 -1.89
N ALA A 140 28.38 -6.58 -3.05
CA ALA A 140 27.85 -6.97 -4.35
C ALA A 140 27.58 -8.50 -4.41
N ARG A 141 28.47 -9.31 -3.83
CA ARG A 141 28.26 -10.76 -3.73
C ARG A 141 27.09 -11.13 -2.81
N VAL A 142 26.91 -10.43 -1.69
CA VAL A 142 25.76 -10.61 -0.79
C VAL A 142 24.46 -10.30 -1.53
N LEU A 143 24.38 -9.17 -2.24
CA LEU A 143 23.18 -8.69 -2.94
C LEU A 143 22.80 -9.54 -4.17
N THR A 144 23.75 -10.30 -4.72
CA THR A 144 23.52 -11.23 -5.84
C THR A 144 23.36 -12.69 -5.38
N SER A 145 23.42 -12.95 -4.08
CA SER A 145 23.28 -14.30 -3.52
C SER A 145 21.83 -14.78 -3.56
N PRO A 146 21.57 -16.05 -3.92
CA PRO A 146 20.24 -16.64 -3.76
C PRO A 146 19.70 -16.52 -2.32
N GLN A 147 20.59 -16.57 -1.33
CA GLN A 147 20.25 -16.39 0.09
C GLN A 147 19.74 -14.99 0.42
N PHE A 148 20.04 -13.98 -0.41
CA PHE A 148 19.49 -12.63 -0.28
C PHE A 148 18.20 -12.48 -1.11
N ILE A 149 18.24 -12.91 -2.37
CA ILE A 149 17.16 -12.75 -3.36
C ILE A 149 15.91 -13.55 -2.95
N TYR A 150 16.09 -14.76 -2.43
CA TYR A 150 15.00 -15.65 -2.04
C TYR A 150 14.91 -15.80 -0.53
N ARG A 151 13.68 -15.94 -0.01
CA ARG A 151 13.42 -16.37 1.37
C ARG A 151 13.26 -17.89 1.33
N ILE A 152 14.38 -18.59 1.47
CA ILE A 152 14.44 -20.05 1.45
C ILE A 152 14.12 -20.54 2.85
N GLU A 153 13.22 -21.51 2.94
CA GLU A 153 12.88 -22.20 4.18
C GLU A 153 13.22 -23.67 3.99
N GLU A 154 14.12 -24.16 4.83
CA GLU A 154 14.63 -25.53 4.71
C GLU A 154 13.96 -26.42 5.77
N PRO A 155 13.61 -27.67 5.41
CA PRO A 155 13.17 -28.63 6.40
C PRO A 155 14.30 -28.85 7.42
N PRO A 156 13.97 -29.00 8.72
CA PRO A 156 14.97 -29.33 9.73
C PRO A 156 15.80 -30.54 9.28
N ALA A 157 17.12 -30.52 9.47
CA ALA A 157 17.98 -31.64 9.07
C ALA A 157 17.56 -32.99 9.71
N SER A 158 16.90 -32.94 10.86
CA SER A 158 16.31 -34.11 11.55
C SER A 158 15.02 -34.62 10.91
N ALA A 159 14.32 -33.78 10.16
CA ALA A 159 13.14 -34.16 9.40
C ALA A 159 13.61 -34.78 8.08
N LYS A 160 13.58 -36.12 7.98
CA LYS A 160 13.57 -36.83 6.70
C LYS A 160 12.25 -36.56 5.95
N ALA A 161 11.89 -35.28 5.80
CA ALA A 161 10.65 -34.89 5.18
C ALA A 161 10.66 -35.40 3.73
N THR A 162 9.69 -36.23 3.40
CA THR A 162 9.45 -36.67 2.02
C THR A 162 8.75 -35.56 1.25
N ALA A 163 8.80 -35.62 -0.09
CA ALA A 163 8.04 -34.70 -0.94
C ALA A 163 6.56 -34.69 -0.53
N GLY A 164 5.97 -33.50 -0.39
CA GLY A 164 4.58 -33.33 0.05
C GLY A 164 4.35 -33.41 1.57
N GLN A 165 5.37 -33.69 2.38
CA GLN A 165 5.23 -33.68 3.84
C GLN A 165 5.30 -32.25 4.39
N THR A 166 4.32 -31.89 5.24
CA THR A 166 4.31 -30.64 6.00
C THR A 166 5.25 -30.74 7.20
N TYR A 167 6.04 -29.69 7.44
CA TYR A 167 6.95 -29.58 8.57
C TYR A 167 6.83 -28.18 9.20
N ARG A 168 7.14 -28.09 10.50
CA ARG A 168 7.22 -26.81 11.21
C ARG A 168 8.49 -26.08 10.78
N ILE A 169 8.36 -24.83 10.37
CA ILE A 169 9.51 -23.99 9.98
C ILE A 169 10.39 -23.67 11.20
N SER A 170 11.66 -23.37 10.96
CA SER A 170 12.55 -22.97 12.05
C SER A 170 12.15 -21.61 12.64
N ASP A 171 12.61 -21.31 13.86
CA ASP A 171 12.36 -20.01 14.47
C ASP A 171 13.00 -18.85 13.66
N ILE A 172 14.09 -19.12 12.94
CA ILE A 172 14.75 -18.19 12.02
C ILE A 172 13.84 -17.90 10.81
N ASP A 173 13.26 -18.93 10.21
CA ASP A 173 12.32 -18.79 9.10
C ASP A 173 11.04 -18.07 9.56
N LEU A 174 10.56 -18.38 10.75
CA LEU A 174 9.41 -17.72 11.36
C LEU A 174 9.68 -16.21 11.59
N ALA A 175 10.87 -15.85 12.08
CA ALA A 175 11.29 -14.45 12.19
C ALA A 175 11.32 -13.75 10.82
N SER A 176 11.82 -14.43 9.79
CA SER A 176 11.79 -13.94 8.41
C SER A 176 10.35 -13.72 7.93
N ARG A 177 9.45 -14.71 8.07
CA ARG A 177 8.02 -14.58 7.72
C ARG A 177 7.36 -13.40 8.44
N LEU A 178 7.53 -13.28 9.76
CA LEU A 178 7.00 -12.17 10.55
C LEU A 178 7.48 -10.81 10.07
N SER A 179 8.79 -10.68 9.80
CA SER A 179 9.38 -9.41 9.38
C SER A 179 8.87 -8.94 8.02
N PHE A 180 8.72 -9.84 7.06
CA PHE A 180 8.19 -9.47 5.75
C PHE A 180 6.68 -9.28 5.75
N PHE A 181 5.96 -10.05 6.57
CA PHE A 181 4.53 -9.85 6.78
C PHE A 181 4.26 -8.47 7.40
N LEU A 182 4.90 -8.12 8.51
CA LEU A 182 4.55 -6.92 9.26
C LEU A 182 5.31 -5.67 8.80
N TRP A 183 6.55 -5.82 8.32
CA TRP A 183 7.44 -4.69 8.01
C TRP A 183 7.90 -4.63 6.56
N SER A 184 7.62 -5.65 5.73
CA SER A 184 8.17 -5.76 4.36
C SER A 184 9.68 -5.50 4.30
N SER A 185 10.41 -5.90 5.33
CA SER A 185 11.86 -5.68 5.47
C SER A 185 12.48 -6.79 6.32
N PRO A 186 13.81 -6.98 6.28
CA PRO A 186 14.49 -7.96 7.14
C PRO A 186 14.18 -7.78 8.63
N PRO A 187 14.23 -8.88 9.42
CA PRO A 187 14.04 -8.83 10.86
C PRO A 187 15.11 -7.93 11.50
N ASP A 188 14.77 -7.31 12.62
CA ASP A 188 15.75 -6.55 13.41
C ASP A 188 16.56 -7.48 14.32
N ASP A 189 17.63 -6.93 14.90
CA ASP A 189 18.54 -7.69 15.78
C ASP A 189 17.81 -8.38 16.94
N ALA A 190 16.80 -7.72 17.51
CA ALA A 190 16.01 -8.26 18.61
C ALA A 190 15.24 -9.52 18.19
N LEU A 191 14.57 -9.49 17.03
CA LEU A 191 13.83 -10.65 16.52
C LEU A 191 14.78 -11.77 16.07
N LEU A 192 15.89 -11.43 15.39
CA LEU A 192 16.92 -12.39 14.99
C LEU A 192 17.53 -13.11 16.19
N LYS A 193 17.85 -12.39 17.27
CA LYS A 193 18.41 -12.96 18.49
C LYS A 193 17.45 -13.96 19.14
N ILE A 194 16.18 -13.57 19.33
CA ILE A 194 15.15 -14.44 19.91
C ILE A 194 14.94 -15.71 19.08
N ALA A 195 14.95 -15.56 17.76
CA ALA A 195 14.84 -16.67 16.83
C ALA A 195 16.06 -17.61 16.87
N ALA A 196 17.27 -17.05 16.95
CA ALA A 196 18.50 -17.82 17.10
C ALA A 196 18.55 -18.59 18.44
N GLU A 197 17.94 -18.06 19.49
CA GLU A 197 17.77 -18.73 20.79
C GLU A 197 16.69 -19.83 20.76
N GLY A 198 15.93 -19.98 19.66
CA GLY A 198 14.87 -20.98 19.54
C GLY A 198 13.68 -20.74 20.47
N ARG A 199 13.43 -19.48 20.82
CA ARG A 199 12.38 -19.05 21.76
C ARG A 199 11.12 -18.55 21.08
N LEU A 200 11.13 -18.32 19.77
CA LEU A 200 9.99 -17.79 19.01
C LEU A 200 8.86 -18.82 18.84
N LYS A 201 9.14 -20.11 19.04
CA LYS A 201 8.11 -21.16 19.16
C LYS A 201 7.21 -21.04 20.39
N ASP A 202 7.67 -20.34 21.43
CA ASP A 202 6.86 -20.05 22.62
C ASP A 202 5.76 -19.04 22.28
N GLN A 203 4.52 -19.36 22.61
CA GLN A 203 3.35 -18.57 22.19
C GLN A 203 3.27 -17.19 22.86
N ALA A 204 3.82 -17.03 24.07
CA ALA A 204 3.87 -15.76 24.76
C ALA A 204 4.99 -14.88 24.18
N VAL A 205 6.15 -15.47 23.87
CA VAL A 205 7.26 -14.75 23.20
C VAL A 205 6.85 -14.30 21.80
N LEU A 206 6.18 -15.17 21.03
CA LEU A 206 5.67 -14.86 19.70
C LEU A 206 4.69 -13.67 19.75
N GLU A 207 3.73 -13.71 20.67
CA GLU A 207 2.77 -12.63 20.85
C GLU A 207 3.44 -11.31 21.22
N GLN A 208 4.41 -11.35 22.14
CA GLN A 208 5.18 -10.17 22.53
C GLN A 208 5.91 -9.55 21.33
N GLN A 209 6.53 -10.37 20.47
CA GLN A 209 7.21 -9.89 19.28
C GLN A 209 6.24 -9.31 18.25
N VAL A 210 5.11 -9.97 17.99
CA VAL A 210 4.08 -9.44 17.06
C VAL A 210 3.58 -8.08 17.52
N LYS A 211 3.21 -7.93 18.81
CA LYS A 211 2.74 -6.66 19.37
C LYS A 211 3.81 -5.55 19.27
N ARG A 212 5.07 -5.87 19.61
CA ARG A 212 6.20 -4.95 19.44
C ARG A 212 6.37 -4.51 17.99
N MET A 213 6.25 -5.46 17.05
CA MET A 213 6.41 -5.18 15.64
C MET A 213 5.30 -4.31 15.07
N LEU A 214 4.05 -4.54 15.46
CA LEU A 214 2.90 -3.72 15.08
C LEU A 214 3.02 -2.28 15.61
N ALA A 215 3.58 -2.08 16.81
CA ALA A 215 3.81 -0.75 17.38
C ALA A 215 5.00 0.00 16.73
N HIS A 216 5.90 -0.71 16.04
CA HIS A 216 7.10 -0.13 15.47
C HIS A 216 6.80 0.69 14.19
N PRO A 217 7.49 1.81 13.92
CA PRO A 217 7.24 2.64 12.72
C PRO A 217 7.32 1.90 11.38
N LYS A 218 8.08 0.79 11.31
CA LYS A 218 8.13 -0.07 10.12
C LYS A 218 6.79 -0.74 9.79
N ALA A 219 5.86 -0.86 10.73
CA ALA A 219 4.52 -1.42 10.51
C ALA A 219 3.70 -0.59 9.49
N LYS A 220 4.08 0.67 9.24
CA LYS A 220 3.53 1.48 8.14
C LYS A 220 3.61 0.77 6.78
N ALA A 221 4.53 -0.20 6.63
CA ALA A 221 4.60 -1.07 5.46
C ALA A 221 3.29 -1.81 5.18
N LEU A 222 2.50 -2.19 6.20
CA LEU A 222 1.18 -2.79 6.01
C LEU A 222 0.23 -1.83 5.27
N SER A 223 0.22 -0.55 5.65
CA SER A 223 -0.61 0.46 4.97
C SER A 223 -0.18 0.67 3.52
N VAL A 224 1.13 0.79 3.27
CA VAL A 224 1.66 1.05 1.92
C VAL A 224 1.55 -0.18 1.02
N ASN A 225 1.82 -1.38 1.55
CA ASN A 225 1.92 -2.61 0.75
C ASN A 225 0.66 -3.45 0.79
N PHE A 226 0.14 -3.77 1.96
CA PHE A 226 -1.04 -4.61 2.09
C PHE A 226 -2.30 -3.83 1.71
N ALA A 227 -2.60 -2.71 2.38
CA ALA A 227 -3.79 -1.92 2.05
C ALA A 227 -3.68 -1.32 0.63
N GLY A 228 -2.48 -0.95 0.20
CA GLY A 228 -2.23 -0.51 -1.19
C GLY A 228 -2.57 -1.55 -2.26
N GLN A 229 -2.41 -2.84 -1.97
CA GLN A 229 -2.83 -3.94 -2.86
C GLN A 229 -4.31 -4.27 -2.71
N TRP A 230 -4.76 -4.51 -1.47
CA TRP A 230 -6.14 -4.90 -1.20
C TRP A 230 -7.13 -3.83 -1.69
N LEU A 231 -6.92 -2.57 -1.35
CA LEU A 231 -7.84 -1.49 -1.68
C LEU A 231 -7.57 -0.85 -3.05
N ASN A 232 -6.60 -1.39 -3.81
CA ASN A 232 -6.16 -0.89 -5.12
C ASN A 232 -5.65 0.57 -5.11
N LEU A 233 -4.99 1.01 -4.03
CA LEU A 233 -4.45 2.39 -3.97
C LEU A 233 -3.33 2.61 -5.00
N ARG A 234 -2.59 1.56 -5.35
CA ARG A 234 -1.56 1.59 -6.42
C ARG A 234 -2.16 1.86 -7.80
N GLY A 235 -3.44 1.56 -8.00
CA GLY A 235 -4.15 1.86 -9.24
C GLY A 235 -4.20 3.35 -9.55
N LEU A 236 -4.09 4.24 -8.54
CA LEU A 236 -4.07 5.69 -8.73
C LEU A 236 -2.95 6.16 -9.67
N ASP A 237 -1.81 5.47 -9.66
CA ASP A 237 -0.65 5.80 -10.52
C ASP A 237 -0.99 5.61 -12.02
N SER A 238 -2.00 4.80 -12.33
CA SER A 238 -2.47 4.54 -13.70
C SER A 238 -3.72 5.35 -14.09
N VAL A 239 -4.31 6.12 -13.17
CA VAL A 239 -5.49 6.95 -13.50
C VAL A 239 -5.06 8.28 -14.11
N ALA A 240 -5.62 8.59 -15.28
CA ALA A 240 -5.40 9.82 -16.02
C ALA A 240 -6.75 10.46 -16.41
N PRO A 241 -7.41 11.22 -15.51
CA PRO A 241 -8.64 11.92 -15.83
C PRO A 241 -8.42 12.94 -16.96
N VAL A 242 -9.41 13.09 -17.83
CA VAL A 242 -9.36 14.02 -18.97
C VAL A 242 -9.31 15.45 -18.42
N SER A 243 -8.20 16.16 -18.66
CA SER A 243 -7.95 17.48 -18.06
C SER A 243 -8.98 18.54 -18.44
N ALA A 244 -9.66 18.41 -19.59
CA ALA A 244 -10.74 19.32 -19.98
C ALA A 244 -12.01 19.14 -19.13
N LEU A 245 -12.25 17.93 -18.61
CA LEU A 245 -13.41 17.60 -17.78
C LEU A 245 -13.08 17.71 -16.28
N TYR A 246 -11.86 17.36 -15.90
CA TYR A 246 -11.38 17.33 -14.51
C TYR A 246 -10.12 18.21 -14.34
N PRO A 247 -10.24 19.52 -14.61
CA PRO A 247 -9.08 20.43 -14.63
C PRO A 247 -8.43 20.63 -13.26
N ASP A 248 -9.13 20.32 -12.18
CA ASP A 248 -8.62 20.35 -10.81
C ASP A 248 -7.93 19.04 -10.38
N PHE A 249 -7.75 18.05 -11.26
CA PHE A 249 -7.03 16.82 -10.90
C PHE A 249 -5.55 16.91 -11.26
N ASP A 250 -4.67 16.67 -10.29
CA ASP A 250 -3.22 16.71 -10.45
C ASP A 250 -2.51 15.65 -9.58
N ASP A 251 -1.19 15.51 -9.75
CA ASP A 251 -0.42 14.53 -8.98
C ASP A 251 -0.42 14.80 -7.45
N PRO A 252 -0.28 16.05 -6.96
CA PRO A 252 -0.47 16.34 -5.54
C PRO A 252 -1.81 15.87 -4.97
N LEU A 253 -2.92 16.03 -5.70
CA LEU A 253 -4.21 15.49 -5.28
C LEU A 253 -4.23 13.96 -5.29
N ARG A 254 -3.68 13.33 -6.33
CA ARG A 254 -3.54 11.88 -6.43
C ARG A 254 -2.79 11.31 -5.21
N GLN A 255 -1.61 11.86 -4.91
CA GLN A 255 -0.82 11.45 -3.76
C GLN A 255 -1.53 11.72 -2.44
N ALA A 256 -2.30 12.82 -2.35
CA ALA A 256 -3.05 13.12 -1.15
C ALA A 256 -4.20 12.15 -0.90
N MET A 257 -4.97 11.78 -1.94
CA MET A 257 -5.99 10.74 -1.87
C MET A 257 -5.41 9.40 -1.44
N ARG A 258 -4.24 9.01 -1.97
CA ARG A 258 -3.55 7.79 -1.54
C ARG A 258 -3.17 7.85 -0.06
N THR A 259 -2.52 8.94 0.35
CA THR A 259 -2.05 9.14 1.72
C THR A 259 -3.19 9.14 2.73
N GLU A 260 -4.35 9.71 2.37
CA GLU A 260 -5.57 9.69 3.20
C GLU A 260 -5.94 8.25 3.61
N VAL A 261 -6.03 7.33 2.64
CA VAL A 261 -6.43 5.95 2.92
C VAL A 261 -5.32 5.16 3.62
N GLU A 262 -4.06 5.41 3.26
CA GLU A 262 -2.91 4.80 3.96
C GLU A 262 -2.87 5.22 5.45
N MET A 263 -3.14 6.48 5.77
CA MET A 263 -3.20 6.95 7.17
C MET A 263 -4.44 6.43 7.91
N LEU A 264 -5.58 6.31 7.24
CA LEU A 264 -6.77 5.67 7.81
C LEU A 264 -6.46 4.22 8.21
N PHE A 265 -5.84 3.44 7.31
CA PHE A 265 -5.44 2.07 7.62
C PHE A 265 -4.33 2.01 8.69
N ASP A 266 -3.32 2.88 8.65
CA ASP A 266 -2.27 2.94 9.67
C ASP A 266 -2.86 3.21 11.06
N THR A 267 -3.92 4.00 11.16
CA THR A 267 -4.64 4.25 12.42
C THR A 267 -5.25 2.97 12.97
N VAL A 268 -5.87 2.15 12.11
CA VAL A 268 -6.42 0.85 12.52
C VAL A 268 -5.34 -0.09 13.06
N VAL A 269 -4.17 -0.10 12.42
CA VAL A 269 -3.03 -0.93 12.84
C VAL A 269 -2.41 -0.42 14.14
N ARG A 270 -2.07 0.86 14.21
CA ARG A 270 -1.29 1.49 15.30
C ARG A 270 -2.09 1.64 16.59
N GLU A 271 -3.36 2.03 16.47
CA GLU A 271 -4.26 2.20 17.60
C GLU A 271 -5.03 0.91 17.92
N ASP A 272 -4.66 -0.21 17.28
CA ASP A 272 -5.29 -1.53 17.39
C ASP A 272 -6.82 -1.43 17.36
N ARG A 273 -7.37 -0.83 16.32
CA ARG A 273 -8.82 -0.63 16.17
C ARG A 273 -9.46 -1.84 15.50
N PRO A 274 -10.79 -1.99 15.61
CA PRO A 274 -11.53 -2.95 14.80
C PRO A 274 -11.24 -2.72 13.33
N VAL A 275 -10.91 -3.78 12.58
CA VAL A 275 -10.72 -3.64 11.12
C VAL A 275 -11.98 -3.10 10.43
N THR A 276 -13.14 -3.42 10.99
CA THR A 276 -14.47 -2.98 10.55
C THR A 276 -14.68 -1.47 10.67
N GLU A 277 -13.85 -0.76 11.45
CA GLU A 277 -13.89 0.70 11.54
C GLU A 277 -13.60 1.35 10.16
N LEU A 278 -12.89 0.67 9.26
CA LEU A 278 -12.68 1.14 7.89
C LEU A 278 -14.01 1.41 7.14
N LEU A 279 -15.11 0.73 7.50
CA LEU A 279 -16.41 0.95 6.87
C LEU A 279 -17.09 2.24 7.34
N THR A 280 -16.81 2.69 8.57
CA THR A 280 -17.65 3.69 9.25
C THR A 280 -16.87 4.84 9.88
N ALA A 281 -15.53 4.83 9.81
CA ALA A 281 -14.65 5.82 10.43
C ALA A 281 -15.19 7.24 10.23
N ASP A 282 -15.42 7.91 11.36
CA ASP A 282 -15.96 9.26 11.44
C ASP A 282 -14.86 10.33 11.42
N TYR A 283 -13.68 9.97 10.93
CA TYR A 283 -12.56 10.87 10.73
C TYR A 283 -11.89 10.61 9.39
N THR A 284 -11.11 11.59 8.95
CA THR A 284 -10.25 11.46 7.78
C THR A 284 -8.89 12.13 7.99
N PHE A 285 -7.98 11.95 7.03
CA PHE A 285 -6.68 12.60 7.01
C PHE A 285 -6.56 13.47 5.77
N VAL A 286 -6.41 14.77 5.98
CA VAL A 286 -6.30 15.75 4.89
C VAL A 286 -5.12 16.68 5.10
N ASN A 287 -4.44 17.02 4.01
CA ASN A 287 -3.66 18.24 3.90
C ASN A 287 -4.49 19.33 3.19
N GLU A 288 -3.95 20.54 3.01
CA GLU A 288 -4.68 21.64 2.34
C GLU A 288 -5.22 21.25 0.96
N ARG A 289 -4.41 20.55 0.15
CA ARG A 289 -4.79 20.19 -1.22
C ARG A 289 -6.03 19.30 -1.28
N LEU A 290 -6.10 18.29 -0.41
CA LEU A 290 -7.23 17.37 -0.32
C LEU A 290 -8.43 18.00 0.41
N ALA A 291 -8.18 18.79 1.46
CA ALA A 291 -9.23 19.53 2.15
C ALA A 291 -9.96 20.49 1.19
N ALA A 292 -9.21 21.23 0.37
CA ALA A 292 -9.77 22.09 -0.65
C ALA A 292 -10.56 21.31 -1.72
N HIS A 293 -10.16 20.08 -2.04
CA HIS A 293 -10.91 19.19 -2.93
C HIS A 293 -12.23 18.74 -2.30
N TYR A 294 -12.23 18.43 -1.01
CA TYR A 294 -13.45 18.02 -0.29
C TYR A 294 -14.34 19.17 0.19
N GLY A 295 -13.92 20.42 0.00
CA GLY A 295 -14.66 21.57 0.50
C GLY A 295 -14.54 21.74 2.01
N MET A 296 -13.48 21.22 2.63
CA MET A 296 -13.19 21.39 4.06
C MET A 296 -12.42 22.70 4.28
N PRO A 297 -13.02 23.71 4.94
CA PRO A 297 -12.38 25.00 5.17
C PRO A 297 -11.30 24.90 6.27
N ASN A 298 -10.48 25.96 6.40
CA ASN A 298 -9.56 26.18 7.51
C ASN A 298 -8.43 25.14 7.68
N ILE A 299 -8.04 24.44 6.61
CA ILE A 299 -6.88 23.53 6.58
C ILE A 299 -5.80 24.10 5.67
N TYR A 300 -4.61 24.36 6.21
CA TYR A 300 -3.51 25.02 5.50
C TYR A 300 -2.20 24.21 5.54
N GLY A 301 -1.42 24.25 4.48
CA GLY A 301 -0.13 23.58 4.36
C GLY A 301 -0.21 22.10 3.95
N SER A 302 0.96 21.55 3.64
CA SER A 302 1.15 20.19 3.10
C SER A 302 1.05 19.07 4.12
N GLN A 303 1.06 19.38 5.42
CA GLN A 303 1.01 18.39 6.50
C GLN A 303 -0.41 17.82 6.66
N PHE A 304 -0.50 16.50 6.81
CA PHE A 304 -1.76 15.82 7.04
C PHE A 304 -2.24 15.99 8.48
N ARG A 305 -3.54 16.17 8.64
CA ARG A 305 -4.22 16.31 9.93
C ARG A 305 -5.38 15.33 10.00
N ARG A 306 -5.56 14.69 11.16
CA ARG A 306 -6.77 13.92 11.47
C ARG A 306 -7.91 14.91 11.74
N ILE A 307 -9.00 14.80 11.02
CA ILE A 307 -10.19 15.66 11.14
C ILE A 307 -11.40 14.78 11.41
N THR A 308 -12.16 15.09 12.46
CA THR A 308 -13.47 14.48 12.72
C THR A 308 -14.49 15.00 11.70
N LEU A 309 -15.20 14.08 11.07
CA LEU A 309 -16.22 14.34 10.05
C LEU A 309 -17.56 14.58 10.74
N GLY A 310 -18.00 15.83 10.76
CA GLY A 310 -19.34 16.21 11.24
C GLY A 310 -20.47 15.67 10.37
N PRO A 311 -21.73 15.92 10.76
CA PRO A 311 -22.90 15.50 9.97
C PRO A 311 -22.90 16.05 8.53
N ASP A 312 -22.35 17.25 8.33
CA ASP A 312 -22.17 17.91 7.03
C ASP A 312 -21.18 17.19 6.11
N MET A 313 -20.33 16.33 6.67
CA MET A 313 -19.31 15.57 5.95
C MET A 313 -19.52 14.05 6.07
N ASP A 314 -20.74 13.60 6.40
CA ASP A 314 -21.05 12.17 6.57
C ASP A 314 -20.75 11.34 5.30
N ILE A 315 -20.94 11.94 4.13
CA ILE A 315 -20.60 11.33 2.83
C ILE A 315 -19.11 10.96 2.69
N ARG A 316 -18.22 11.51 3.53
CA ARG A 316 -16.76 11.24 3.54
C ARG A 316 -16.33 10.18 4.55
N ARG A 317 -17.27 9.61 5.32
CA ARG A 317 -16.98 8.57 6.33
C ARG A 317 -16.63 7.23 5.71
N GLY A 318 -15.75 6.50 6.38
CA GLY A 318 -15.29 5.18 5.93
C GLY A 318 -14.67 5.18 4.53
N LEU A 319 -14.48 3.99 3.96
CA LEU A 319 -13.82 3.80 2.65
C LEU A 319 -14.62 4.38 1.47
N LEU A 320 -15.95 4.35 1.52
CA LEU A 320 -16.80 4.69 0.37
C LEU A 320 -16.76 6.18 0.00
N GLY A 321 -16.47 7.03 0.98
CA GLY A 321 -16.36 8.47 0.77
C GLY A 321 -14.99 8.97 0.31
N LYS A 322 -14.00 8.07 0.21
CA LYS A 322 -12.60 8.42 -0.07
C LYS A 322 -12.34 8.60 -1.56
N GLY A 323 -11.62 9.66 -1.89
CA GLY A 323 -11.32 10.04 -3.28
C GLY A 323 -10.51 8.97 -4.02
N ALA A 324 -9.63 8.26 -3.32
CA ALA A 324 -8.83 7.17 -3.91
C ALA A 324 -9.71 6.06 -4.49
N PHE A 325 -10.70 5.60 -3.74
CA PHE A 325 -11.66 4.59 -4.19
C PHE A 325 -12.49 5.10 -5.36
N LEU A 326 -13.08 6.29 -5.23
CA LEU A 326 -13.96 6.87 -6.24
C LEU A 326 -13.24 7.11 -7.58
N THR A 327 -11.97 7.51 -7.50
CA THR A 327 -11.12 7.79 -8.67
C THR A 327 -10.64 6.51 -9.35
N THR A 328 -10.13 5.53 -8.59
CA THR A 328 -9.63 4.25 -9.15
C THR A 328 -10.72 3.37 -9.74
N THR A 329 -11.98 3.63 -9.39
CA THR A 329 -13.15 2.92 -9.91
C THR A 329 -13.89 3.71 -10.98
N SER A 330 -13.29 4.76 -11.54
CA SER A 330 -13.85 5.57 -12.63
C SER A 330 -13.04 5.41 -13.92
N LYS A 331 -13.58 5.93 -15.03
CA LYS A 331 -12.89 6.05 -16.32
C LYS A 331 -12.30 7.46 -16.44
N PRO A 332 -11.32 7.70 -17.34
CA PRO A 332 -10.73 9.02 -17.55
C PRO A 332 -11.74 10.16 -17.75
N ASP A 333 -12.83 9.88 -18.46
CA ASP A 333 -13.84 10.83 -18.89
C ASP A 333 -15.10 10.82 -18.02
N ARG A 334 -15.35 9.78 -17.23
CA ARG A 334 -16.66 9.55 -16.57
C ARG A 334 -16.62 8.61 -15.37
N THR A 335 -17.69 8.61 -14.58
CA THR A 335 -17.92 7.63 -13.52
C THR A 335 -18.14 6.21 -14.08
N SER A 336 -18.06 5.19 -13.21
CA SER A 336 -18.43 3.82 -13.57
C SER A 336 -19.15 3.13 -12.41
N PRO A 337 -20.50 3.16 -12.37
CA PRO A 337 -21.28 2.44 -11.36
C PRO A 337 -20.91 0.95 -11.25
N VAL A 338 -20.70 0.29 -12.39
CA VAL A 338 -20.31 -1.12 -12.46
C VAL A 338 -18.97 -1.37 -11.77
N THR A 339 -17.97 -0.53 -12.03
CA THR A 339 -16.63 -0.72 -11.45
C THR A 339 -16.64 -0.41 -9.96
N ARG A 340 -17.40 0.60 -9.53
CA ARG A 340 -17.63 0.91 -8.10
C ARG A 340 -18.30 -0.26 -7.37
N GLY A 341 -19.38 -0.80 -7.94
CA GLY A 341 -20.09 -1.96 -7.42
C GLY A 341 -19.20 -3.21 -7.37
N LYS A 342 -18.46 -3.50 -8.45
CA LYS A 342 -17.47 -4.60 -8.51
C LYS A 342 -16.43 -4.48 -7.40
N TRP A 343 -15.89 -3.29 -7.17
CA TRP A 343 -14.91 -3.07 -6.11
C TRP A 343 -15.50 -3.37 -4.73
N ILE A 344 -16.73 -2.93 -4.45
CA ILE A 344 -17.41 -3.22 -3.18
C ILE A 344 -17.67 -4.72 -3.04
N MET A 345 -18.15 -5.40 -4.09
CA MET A 345 -18.34 -6.84 -4.05
C MET A 345 -17.04 -7.61 -3.76
N THR A 346 -15.94 -7.22 -4.42
CA THR A 346 -14.66 -7.93 -4.28
C THR A 346 -13.97 -7.61 -2.95
N ASN A 347 -13.96 -6.35 -2.53
CA ASN A 347 -13.17 -5.90 -1.37
C ASN A 347 -13.95 -5.87 -0.07
N ILE A 348 -15.28 -5.82 -0.12
CA ILE A 348 -16.15 -5.84 1.07
C ILE A 348 -16.87 -7.17 1.22
N PHE A 349 -17.43 -7.73 0.15
CA PHE A 349 -18.22 -8.97 0.24
C PHE A 349 -17.43 -10.23 -0.08
N GLY A 350 -16.23 -10.12 -0.65
CA GLY A 350 -15.40 -11.28 -1.02
C GLY A 350 -15.97 -12.04 -2.22
N MET A 351 -16.74 -11.36 -3.07
CA MET A 351 -17.34 -11.92 -4.27
C MET A 351 -16.67 -11.30 -5.50
N SER A 352 -16.04 -12.13 -6.33
CA SER A 352 -15.51 -11.69 -7.61
C SER A 352 -16.54 -11.97 -8.70
N PRO A 353 -17.13 -10.94 -9.33
CA PRO A 353 -17.95 -11.16 -10.52
C PRO A 353 -17.06 -11.69 -11.66
N PRO A 354 -17.61 -12.45 -12.62
CA PRO A 354 -16.88 -12.90 -13.80
C PRO A 354 -16.39 -11.69 -14.63
N ASP A 355 -15.40 -11.94 -15.48
CA ASP A 355 -14.96 -10.93 -16.43
C ASP A 355 -16.07 -10.60 -17.45
N PRO A 356 -16.12 -9.35 -17.95
CA PRO A 356 -17.09 -8.99 -18.96
C PRO A 356 -16.89 -9.83 -20.23
N PRO A 357 -17.96 -10.14 -20.98
CA PRO A 357 -17.86 -10.78 -22.29
C PRO A 357 -16.94 -9.98 -23.26
N PRO A 358 -16.32 -10.62 -24.27
CA PRO A 358 -15.46 -9.93 -25.22
C PRO A 358 -16.18 -8.87 -26.08
N ASP A 359 -17.47 -9.05 -26.37
CA ASP A 359 -18.24 -8.20 -27.29
C ASP A 359 -19.22 -7.25 -26.57
N VAL A 360 -18.71 -6.49 -25.58
CA VAL A 360 -19.52 -5.50 -24.87
C VAL A 360 -19.79 -4.29 -25.77
N PRO A 361 -21.06 -3.97 -26.10
CA PRO A 361 -21.39 -2.83 -26.97
C PRO A 361 -21.02 -1.49 -26.30
N PRO A 362 -20.80 -0.42 -27.08
CA PRO A 362 -20.59 0.91 -26.51
C PRO A 362 -21.82 1.39 -25.74
N LEU A 363 -21.60 2.34 -24.81
CA LEU A 363 -22.70 3.00 -24.09
C LEU A 363 -23.50 3.90 -25.04
N PRO A 364 -24.82 4.05 -24.84
CA PRO A 364 -25.65 4.90 -25.69
C PRO A 364 -25.23 6.37 -25.56
N ALA A 365 -25.17 7.06 -26.69
CA ALA A 365 -24.77 8.48 -26.75
C ALA A 365 -25.95 9.45 -26.53
N ARG A 366 -27.19 8.96 -26.66
CA ARG A 366 -28.42 9.76 -26.59
C ARG A 366 -29.50 8.96 -25.88
N ALA A 367 -30.33 9.63 -25.08
CA ALA A 367 -31.57 9.08 -24.55
C ALA A 367 -32.74 9.98 -24.91
N THR A 368 -33.94 9.42 -24.77
CA THR A 368 -35.20 10.11 -25.03
C THR A 368 -36.00 10.12 -23.74
N ASP A 369 -36.40 11.30 -23.27
CA ASP A 369 -37.25 11.42 -22.09
C ASP A 369 -38.71 10.94 -22.36
N ALA A 370 -39.52 10.86 -21.31
CA ALA A 370 -40.93 10.44 -21.42
C ALA A 370 -41.79 11.37 -22.31
N ARG A 371 -41.27 12.55 -22.69
CA ARG A 371 -41.94 13.53 -23.55
C ARG A 371 -41.40 13.50 -24.99
N GLY A 372 -40.47 12.59 -25.32
CA GLY A 372 -39.89 12.46 -26.65
C GLY A 372 -38.71 13.40 -26.93
N SER A 373 -38.22 14.14 -25.93
CA SER A 373 -37.08 15.05 -26.09
C SER A 373 -35.77 14.27 -25.99
N VAL A 374 -34.86 14.51 -26.92
CA VAL A 374 -33.54 13.86 -26.95
C VAL A 374 -32.56 14.66 -26.08
N HIS A 375 -31.91 13.99 -25.15
CA HIS A 375 -30.86 14.56 -24.29
C HIS A 375 -29.64 13.64 -24.20
N GLU A 376 -28.54 14.16 -23.67
CA GLU A 376 -27.41 13.32 -23.29
C GLU A 376 -27.77 12.52 -22.04
N PRO A 377 -27.68 11.18 -22.06
CA PRO A 377 -28.09 10.39 -20.92
C PRO A 377 -27.10 10.50 -19.78
N THR A 378 -27.66 10.52 -18.57
CA THR A 378 -26.93 10.29 -17.33
C THR A 378 -26.22 8.94 -17.39
N MET A 379 -25.17 8.78 -16.58
CA MET A 379 -24.47 7.49 -16.45
C MET A 379 -25.39 6.37 -15.96
N ARG A 380 -26.42 6.71 -15.19
CA ARG A 380 -27.48 5.78 -14.78
C ARG A 380 -28.28 5.30 -15.98
N GLU A 381 -28.83 6.21 -16.79
CA GLU A 381 -29.60 5.87 -18.00
C GLU A 381 -28.75 5.04 -18.97
N LYS A 382 -27.51 5.48 -19.22
CA LYS A 382 -26.53 4.74 -20.05
C LYS A 382 -26.40 3.29 -19.60
N MET A 383 -26.28 3.05 -18.29
CA MET A 383 -26.10 1.70 -17.76
C MET A 383 -27.39 0.88 -17.77
N LEU A 384 -28.54 1.49 -17.48
CA LEU A 384 -29.85 0.83 -17.52
C LEU A 384 -30.19 0.33 -18.92
N GLU A 385 -29.88 1.11 -19.95
CA GLU A 385 -30.04 0.71 -21.35
C GLU A 385 -28.98 -0.31 -21.79
N HIS A 386 -27.74 -0.18 -21.30
CA HIS A 386 -26.66 -1.10 -21.64
C HIS A 386 -26.88 -2.54 -21.15
N ARG A 387 -27.56 -2.72 -20.00
CA ARG A 387 -27.72 -4.03 -19.33
C ARG A 387 -28.93 -4.86 -19.78
N VAL A 388 -29.55 -4.51 -20.91
CA VAL A 388 -30.81 -5.17 -21.38
C VAL A 388 -30.62 -6.62 -21.85
N ARG A 389 -29.38 -7.10 -22.00
CA ARG A 389 -29.11 -8.49 -22.38
C ARG A 389 -29.20 -9.45 -21.19
N ALA A 390 -29.78 -10.63 -21.43
CA ALA A 390 -30.02 -11.64 -20.39
C ALA A 390 -28.73 -12.21 -19.75
N ASP A 391 -27.61 -12.24 -20.49
CA ASP A 391 -26.29 -12.67 -20.02
C ASP A 391 -25.61 -11.65 -19.10
N CYS A 392 -25.91 -10.35 -19.25
CA CYS A 392 -25.32 -9.29 -18.43
C CYS A 392 -26.10 -9.02 -17.14
N ILE A 393 -27.44 -9.06 -17.21
CA ILE A 393 -28.31 -8.54 -16.14
C ILE A 393 -28.13 -9.26 -14.79
N GLN A 394 -27.75 -10.55 -14.78
CA GLN A 394 -27.64 -11.32 -13.54
C GLN A 394 -26.56 -10.79 -12.61
N CYS A 395 -25.37 -10.48 -13.13
CA CYS A 395 -24.29 -9.90 -12.33
C CYS A 395 -24.56 -8.41 -12.04
N HIS A 396 -25.11 -7.69 -13.02
CA HIS A 396 -25.42 -6.25 -12.90
C HIS A 396 -26.52 -5.94 -11.88
N ARG A 397 -27.48 -6.86 -11.64
CA ARG A 397 -28.46 -6.75 -10.56
C ARG A 397 -27.83 -6.63 -9.17
N MET A 398 -26.63 -7.20 -8.98
CA MET A 398 -25.89 -7.09 -7.71
C MET A 398 -25.01 -5.85 -7.66
N MET A 399 -24.29 -5.54 -8.75
CA MET A 399 -23.27 -4.47 -8.76
C MET A 399 -23.85 -3.07 -9.00
N ASP A 400 -24.75 -2.91 -9.99
CA ASP A 400 -25.18 -1.59 -10.45
C ASP A 400 -25.89 -0.79 -9.36
N PRO A 401 -26.84 -1.36 -8.58
CA PRO A 401 -27.53 -0.59 -7.55
C PRO A 401 -26.58 0.00 -6.50
N ILE A 402 -25.55 -0.75 -6.14
CA ILE A 402 -24.48 -0.30 -5.24
C ILE A 402 -23.72 0.88 -5.86
N GLY A 403 -23.37 0.78 -7.14
CA GLY A 403 -22.71 1.84 -7.88
C GLY A 403 -23.56 3.10 -8.05
N PHE A 404 -24.86 2.94 -8.33
CA PHE A 404 -25.80 4.04 -8.50
C PHE A 404 -25.97 4.88 -7.23
N ALA A 405 -25.95 4.24 -6.05
CA ALA A 405 -25.96 4.95 -4.78
C ALA A 405 -24.72 5.85 -4.55
N LEU A 406 -23.68 5.72 -5.38
CA LEU A 406 -22.47 6.55 -5.32
C LEU A 406 -22.40 7.61 -6.43
N GLU A 407 -23.39 7.73 -7.31
CA GLU A 407 -23.29 8.59 -8.51
C GLU A 407 -23.26 10.09 -8.22
N ASN A 408 -23.62 10.51 -7.01
CA ASN A 408 -23.34 11.87 -6.53
C ASN A 408 -21.84 12.16 -6.40
N PHE A 409 -20.95 11.17 -6.50
CA PHE A 409 -19.52 11.39 -6.66
C PHE A 409 -19.12 11.32 -8.13
N ASP A 410 -18.44 12.35 -8.63
CA ASP A 410 -17.87 12.36 -9.99
C ASP A 410 -16.64 11.44 -10.13
N ALA A 411 -15.99 11.46 -11.30
CA ALA A 411 -14.86 10.57 -11.59
C ALA A 411 -13.60 10.83 -10.74
N ILE A 412 -13.50 11.98 -10.07
CA ILE A 412 -12.40 12.35 -9.17
C ILE A 412 -12.87 12.47 -7.71
N GLY A 413 -14.07 11.96 -7.42
CA GLY A 413 -14.65 11.90 -6.09
C GLY A 413 -15.16 13.24 -5.53
N LEU A 414 -15.42 14.25 -6.37
CA LEU A 414 -16.16 15.46 -5.97
C LEU A 414 -17.65 15.18 -5.88
N TRP A 415 -18.32 15.89 -4.99
CA TRP A 415 -19.77 15.81 -4.86
C TRP A 415 -20.46 16.63 -5.95
N ARG A 416 -21.50 16.05 -6.56
CA ARG A 416 -22.34 16.66 -7.59
C ARG A 416 -23.82 16.29 -7.39
N THR A 417 -24.69 17.18 -7.83
CA THR A 417 -26.16 17.00 -7.77
C THR A 417 -26.80 16.83 -9.14
N ARG A 418 -26.03 17.04 -10.21
CA ARG A 418 -26.47 16.89 -11.60
C ARG A 418 -25.45 16.10 -12.42
N ASP A 419 -25.95 15.39 -13.43
CA ASP A 419 -25.21 14.64 -14.44
C ASP A 419 -25.78 15.02 -15.81
N GLU A 420 -24.97 15.57 -16.71
CA GLU A 420 -25.43 16.10 -18.01
C GLU A 420 -26.66 17.01 -17.90
N GLY A 421 -26.64 17.92 -16.92
CA GLY A 421 -27.74 18.86 -16.65
C GLY A 421 -28.95 18.24 -15.93
N THR A 422 -29.03 16.91 -15.82
CA THR A 422 -30.13 16.18 -15.20
C THR A 422 -29.87 15.95 -13.70
N PRO A 423 -30.85 16.17 -12.79
CA PRO A 423 -30.70 15.84 -11.38
C PRO A 423 -30.34 14.37 -11.16
N ILE A 424 -29.37 14.11 -10.28
CA ILE A 424 -28.95 12.74 -9.94
C ILE A 424 -30.00 12.12 -9.01
N ASP A 425 -30.47 10.94 -9.37
CA ASP A 425 -31.23 10.03 -8.49
C ASP A 425 -30.30 8.94 -7.92
N PRO A 426 -29.88 9.06 -6.64
CA PRO A 426 -29.04 8.05 -6.00
C PRO A 426 -29.84 6.91 -5.38
N ALA A 427 -31.17 6.90 -5.50
CA ALA A 427 -31.98 5.82 -4.98
C ALA A 427 -31.73 4.53 -5.76
N ALA A 428 -31.56 3.42 -5.05
CA ALA A 428 -31.35 2.12 -5.64
C ALA A 428 -31.95 1.01 -4.77
N GLN A 429 -32.54 0.00 -5.41
CA GLN A 429 -32.94 -1.23 -4.75
C GLN A 429 -31.78 -2.22 -4.83
N LEU A 430 -31.27 -2.64 -3.68
CA LEU A 430 -30.20 -3.63 -3.57
C LEU A 430 -30.72 -5.05 -3.81
N PHE A 431 -29.81 -6.01 -3.93
CA PHE A 431 -30.15 -7.41 -4.27
C PHE A 431 -30.96 -8.15 -3.20
N ASP A 432 -31.01 -7.62 -1.96
CA ASP A 432 -31.84 -8.12 -0.86
C ASP A 432 -33.19 -7.37 -0.74
N ASN A 433 -33.52 -6.53 -1.74
CA ASN A 433 -34.66 -5.62 -1.79
C ASN A 433 -34.59 -4.41 -0.85
N THR A 434 -33.47 -4.18 -0.15
CA THR A 434 -33.29 -2.96 0.64
C THR A 434 -33.22 -1.74 -0.28
N MET A 435 -33.97 -0.70 0.05
CA MET A 435 -33.86 0.60 -0.61
C MET A 435 -32.76 1.41 0.08
N VAL A 436 -31.85 1.96 -0.71
CA VAL A 436 -30.84 2.93 -0.24
C VAL A 436 -30.85 4.16 -1.14
N SER A 437 -30.58 5.31 -0.55
CA SER A 437 -30.47 6.60 -1.23
C SER A 437 -29.13 7.24 -0.87
N GLY A 438 -28.17 7.11 -1.78
CA GLY A 438 -26.86 7.75 -1.63
C GLY A 438 -25.83 6.97 -0.79
N PRO A 439 -24.63 7.54 -0.64
CA PRO A 439 -23.49 6.86 0.00
C PRO A 439 -23.70 6.60 1.49
N VAL A 440 -24.46 7.46 2.19
CA VAL A 440 -24.67 7.35 3.64
C VAL A 440 -25.52 6.12 3.96
N GLU A 441 -26.68 5.98 3.30
CA GLU A 441 -27.55 4.82 3.49
C GLU A 441 -26.88 3.52 3.01
N LEU A 442 -26.13 3.58 1.89
CA LEU A 442 -25.34 2.44 1.44
C LEU A 442 -24.29 2.01 2.49
N ARG A 443 -23.54 2.96 3.05
CA ARG A 443 -22.57 2.69 4.12
C ARG A 443 -23.24 2.09 5.35
N GLN A 444 -24.41 2.61 5.73
CA GLN A 444 -25.17 2.11 6.88
C GLN A 444 -25.69 0.69 6.65
N TRP A 445 -26.20 0.38 5.45
CA TRP A 445 -26.62 -0.97 5.08
C TRP A 445 -25.44 -1.95 5.12
N ILE A 446 -24.27 -1.60 4.56
CA ILE A 446 -23.06 -2.43 4.64
C ILE A 446 -22.64 -2.65 6.10
N ALA A 447 -22.59 -1.59 6.91
CA ALA A 447 -22.19 -1.69 8.31
C ALA A 447 -23.17 -2.52 9.16
N THR A 448 -24.46 -2.51 8.81
CA THR A 448 -25.48 -3.26 9.54
C THR A 448 -25.47 -4.74 9.17
N HIS A 449 -25.36 -5.06 7.89
CA HIS A 449 -25.59 -6.42 7.39
C HIS A 449 -24.32 -7.18 7.04
N TYR A 450 -23.22 -6.49 6.72
CA TYR A 450 -22.01 -7.09 6.12
C TYR A 450 -20.74 -6.86 6.94
N THR A 451 -20.80 -6.31 8.15
CA THR A 451 -19.63 -6.12 9.02
C THR A 451 -18.86 -7.42 9.27
N GLY A 452 -19.55 -8.52 9.58
CA GLY A 452 -18.91 -9.83 9.78
C GLY A 452 -18.29 -10.38 8.49
N GLN A 453 -18.93 -10.16 7.34
CA GLN A 453 -18.40 -10.55 6.04
C GLN A 453 -17.15 -9.73 5.69
N PHE A 454 -17.16 -8.42 5.94
CA PHE A 454 -16.01 -7.55 5.74
C PHE A 454 -14.81 -7.98 6.61
N ALA A 455 -15.04 -8.32 7.88
CA ALA A 455 -14.00 -8.85 8.75
C ALA A 455 -13.40 -10.15 8.16
N ARG A 456 -14.24 -11.08 7.70
CA ARG A 456 -13.80 -12.32 7.05
C ARG A 456 -12.97 -12.07 5.79
N VAL A 457 -13.41 -11.15 4.93
CA VAL A 457 -12.67 -10.77 3.71
C VAL A 457 -11.34 -10.12 4.06
N SER A 458 -11.31 -9.26 5.08
CA SER A 458 -10.08 -8.64 5.58
C SER A 458 -9.08 -9.70 6.04
N ILE A 459 -9.55 -10.73 6.76
CA ILE A 459 -8.74 -11.88 7.19
C ILE A 459 -8.22 -12.67 5.98
N GLU A 460 -9.07 -12.94 5.00
CA GLU A 460 -8.69 -13.67 3.77
C GLU A 460 -7.58 -12.95 2.99
N LYS A 461 -7.75 -11.64 2.79
CA LYS A 461 -6.76 -10.80 2.10
C LYS A 461 -5.46 -10.69 2.90
N LEU A 462 -5.56 -10.49 4.21
CA LEU A 462 -4.39 -10.37 5.08
C LEU A 462 -3.62 -11.70 5.17
N MET A 463 -4.32 -12.83 5.21
CA MET A 463 -3.71 -14.16 5.23
C MET A 463 -3.05 -14.48 3.87
N THR A 464 -3.66 -14.10 2.76
CA THR A 464 -3.03 -14.16 1.42
C THR A 464 -1.71 -13.40 1.41
N TYR A 465 -1.72 -12.16 1.92
CA TYR A 465 -0.53 -11.31 2.02
C TYR A 465 0.54 -11.90 2.96
N ALA A 466 0.12 -12.42 4.12
CA ALA A 466 1.01 -13.02 5.11
C ALA A 466 1.72 -14.29 4.60
N LEU A 467 0.99 -15.13 3.85
CA LEU A 467 1.51 -16.39 3.31
C LEU A 467 2.24 -16.23 1.97
N GLY A 468 1.99 -15.13 1.24
CA GLY A 468 2.57 -14.90 -0.08
C GLY A 468 2.03 -15.84 -1.17
N ARG A 469 0.86 -16.45 -0.94
CA ARG A 469 0.14 -17.30 -1.90
C ARG A 469 -1.36 -17.06 -1.81
N GLY A 470 -2.09 -17.38 -2.87
CA GLY A 470 -3.56 -17.44 -2.83
C GLY A 470 -4.04 -18.48 -1.81
N LEU A 471 -5.19 -18.21 -1.20
CA LEU A 471 -5.86 -19.18 -0.34
C LEU A 471 -6.63 -20.20 -1.18
N GLU A 472 -6.66 -21.43 -0.69
CA GLU A 472 -7.39 -22.54 -1.28
C GLU A 472 -8.63 -22.87 -0.45
N TYR A 473 -9.52 -23.71 -0.99
CA TYR A 473 -10.76 -24.10 -0.30
C TYR A 473 -10.51 -24.69 1.10
N GLN A 474 -9.38 -25.37 1.29
CA GLN A 474 -8.94 -25.95 2.57
C GLN A 474 -8.48 -24.92 3.62
N ASP A 475 -8.14 -23.69 3.21
CA ASP A 475 -7.82 -22.60 4.13
C ASP A 475 -9.10 -21.96 4.71
N MET A 476 -10.25 -22.10 4.03
CA MET A 476 -11.49 -21.41 4.39
C MET A 476 -12.09 -21.80 5.76
N PRO A 477 -11.99 -23.04 6.26
CA PRO A 477 -12.34 -23.36 7.65
C PRO A 477 -11.53 -22.55 8.67
N LEU A 478 -10.23 -22.37 8.43
CA LEU A 478 -9.37 -21.56 9.28
C LEU A 478 -9.76 -20.08 9.21
N VAL A 479 -10.00 -19.52 8.02
CA VAL A 479 -10.48 -18.14 7.85
C VAL A 479 -11.77 -17.89 8.64
N ARG A 480 -12.73 -18.82 8.57
CA ARG A 480 -13.98 -18.73 9.35
C ARG A 480 -13.75 -18.86 10.86
N GLY A 481 -12.83 -19.72 11.28
CA GLY A 481 -12.42 -19.85 12.68
C GLY A 481 -11.83 -18.54 13.21
N ILE A 482 -10.86 -17.97 12.49
CA ILE A 482 -10.25 -16.67 12.84
C ILE A 482 -11.32 -15.58 12.90
N ALA A 483 -12.24 -15.52 11.95
CA ALA A 483 -13.30 -14.49 11.95
C ALA A 483 -14.22 -14.61 13.18
N ARG A 484 -14.61 -15.83 13.55
CA ARG A 484 -15.42 -16.07 14.76
C ARG A 484 -14.68 -15.65 16.02
N ASP A 485 -13.41 -16.01 16.14
CA ASP A 485 -12.61 -15.75 17.34
C ASP A 485 -12.23 -14.26 17.44
N ALA A 486 -11.98 -13.60 16.31
CA ALA A 486 -11.73 -12.16 16.23
C ALA A 486 -12.99 -11.34 16.57
N ALA A 487 -14.19 -11.81 16.21
CA ALA A 487 -15.43 -11.14 16.58
C ALA A 487 -15.64 -11.07 18.10
N GLN A 488 -15.15 -12.06 18.86
CA GLN A 488 -15.15 -12.02 20.34
C GLN A 488 -14.19 -10.98 20.91
N GLN A 489 -13.24 -10.52 20.09
CA GLN A 489 -12.26 -9.48 20.42
C GLN A 489 -12.52 -8.21 19.59
N ASP A 490 -13.79 -7.89 19.30
CA ASP A 490 -14.18 -6.66 18.61
C ASP A 490 -13.49 -6.46 17.24
N ASN A 491 -13.13 -7.56 16.57
CA ASN A 491 -12.39 -7.55 15.29
C ASN A 491 -11.10 -6.72 15.31
N ARG A 492 -10.43 -6.62 16.47
CA ARG A 492 -9.17 -5.89 16.64
C ARG A 492 -8.11 -6.38 15.67
N PHE A 493 -7.38 -5.45 15.06
CA PHE A 493 -6.38 -5.79 14.06
C PHE A 493 -5.30 -6.72 14.62
N SER A 494 -4.81 -6.46 15.84
CA SER A 494 -3.79 -7.28 16.49
C SER A 494 -4.27 -8.71 16.76
N ALA A 495 -5.55 -8.90 17.12
CA ALA A 495 -6.16 -10.20 17.34
C ALA A 495 -6.17 -11.04 16.04
N ILE A 496 -6.54 -10.41 14.92
CA ILE A 496 -6.51 -11.04 13.59
C ILE A 496 -5.07 -11.44 13.22
N VAL A 497 -4.12 -10.52 13.35
CA VAL A 497 -2.70 -10.78 13.04
C VAL A 497 -2.16 -11.94 13.88
N LEU A 498 -2.43 -11.94 15.18
CA LEU A 498 -2.00 -13.01 16.09
C LEU A 498 -2.62 -14.35 15.72
N ALA A 499 -3.90 -14.39 15.35
CA ALA A 499 -4.56 -15.61 14.92
C ALA A 499 -3.96 -16.17 13.62
N ILE A 500 -3.62 -15.31 12.65
CA ILE A 500 -2.91 -15.71 11.42
C ILE A 500 -1.52 -16.25 11.76
N VAL A 501 -0.74 -15.52 12.56
CA VAL A 501 0.63 -15.93 12.95
C VAL A 501 0.63 -17.24 13.72
N ARG A 502 -0.40 -17.49 14.54
CA ARG A 502 -0.59 -18.73 15.29
C ARG A 502 -1.08 -19.92 14.44
N SER A 503 -1.55 -19.65 13.23
CA SER A 503 -2.10 -20.70 12.37
C SER A 503 -1.05 -21.67 11.84
N ALA A 504 -1.47 -22.90 11.54
CA ALA A 504 -0.60 -23.90 10.93
C ALA A 504 -0.03 -23.46 9.57
N PRO A 505 -0.80 -22.86 8.62
CA PRO A 505 -0.24 -22.39 7.37
C PRO A 505 0.90 -21.37 7.54
N PHE A 506 0.84 -20.53 8.58
CA PHE A 506 1.89 -19.54 8.84
C PHE A 506 3.12 -20.12 9.54
N GLN A 507 2.98 -21.19 10.33
CA GLN A 507 4.08 -21.82 11.08
C GLN A 507 4.66 -23.08 10.43
N THR A 508 4.11 -23.50 9.29
CA THR A 508 4.55 -24.69 8.58
C THR A 508 4.86 -24.39 7.12
N ASN A 509 5.63 -25.28 6.51
CA ASN A 509 5.85 -25.32 5.08
C ASN A 509 5.72 -26.78 4.60
N THR A 510 5.47 -26.97 3.32
CA THR A 510 5.42 -28.29 2.70
C THR A 510 6.64 -28.46 1.83
N LYS A 511 7.35 -29.58 1.97
CA LYS A 511 8.52 -29.84 1.13
C LYS A 511 8.07 -29.98 -0.33
N GLY A 512 8.56 -29.10 -1.18
CA GLY A 512 8.38 -29.18 -2.63
C GLY A 512 8.85 -30.54 -3.17
N SER A 513 8.20 -30.99 -4.23
CA SER A 513 8.55 -32.22 -4.95
C SER A 513 9.95 -32.19 -5.53
#